data_AF-E2BP80-F1
#
_entry.id   AF-E2BP80-F1
#
_cell.length_a   1.000
_cell.length_b   1.000
_cell.length_c   1.000
_cell.angle_alpha   90.00
_cell.angle_beta   90.00
_cell.angle_gamma   90.00
#
_symmetry.space_group_name_H-M   'P 1'
#
loop_
_entity.id
_entity.type
_entity.pdbx_description
1 polymer ?
#
loop_
_entity_poly.entity_id
_entity_poly.type
_entity_poly.pdbx_seq_one_letter_code
_entity_poly.pdbx_strand_id
1 'polypeptide(L)'
;MDIMKTIFPYSGPCTSVYYNKIFHPNLCHVCKPTREMVNLITCNQCFLISYCSEDHKNLHLPQHRQLCTVIEKFLKNNPQRLDHRFRSDEWYGAKLQLFLIIAPDLGRKLQKYEIQMFTFARSCLICHQQTGVYSCKKCVSVDYCLEHKEEFERKHKRTSCNILILWLNLELSNVQYESKTSLSLKFMKFPDNDRPFNDTAKFIEHYVQDKKGIWYALDYIYTDYVSGPLSVYHGMYRAGLLDVLLTESICIIHVVAAGPIQRNGLSAWEILLHLFSNIQVLIIVLVGIDLQFEFGMQEICPRCVCNKKKLIYECCGMTYSDYMDNPIYRRANLIVGFQAELEFGSWNKCIQTMQSQECPVFLTHITLDAALGGVVKIRDVLGDDVRPFLIVKNKFRSLRPHRAVEEIYHLNSFLIVYKTLKNTDNATESS
;
A
#
# COMPACT_ATOMS: atom_id res chain seq x y z
N MET A 1 -4.41 11.36 -23.40
CA MET A 1 -4.16 9.93 -23.66
C MET A 1 -4.66 9.15 -22.45
N ASP A 2 -5.44 8.09 -22.65
CA ASP A 2 -6.06 7.35 -21.54
C ASP A 2 -5.03 6.42 -20.86
N ILE A 3 -4.69 6.72 -19.61
CA ILE A 3 -3.68 6.02 -18.80
C ILE A 3 -4.02 4.54 -18.56
N MET A 4 -5.25 4.10 -18.82
CA MET A 4 -5.66 2.70 -18.67
C MET A 4 -5.60 1.90 -19.97
N LYS A 5 -5.37 2.55 -21.12
CA LYS A 5 -5.49 1.90 -22.45
C LYS A 5 -4.16 1.55 -23.10
N THR A 6 -3.09 2.25 -22.76
CA THR A 6 -1.78 2.08 -23.42
C THR A 6 -0.67 2.25 -22.39
N ILE A 7 0.36 1.41 -22.48
CA ILE A 7 1.53 1.51 -21.60
C ILE A 7 2.41 2.68 -22.05
N PHE A 8 2.81 3.51 -21.11
CA PHE A 8 3.64 4.68 -21.32
C PHE A 8 5.13 4.32 -21.26
N PRO A 9 6.02 5.09 -21.92
CA PRO A 9 7.45 4.88 -21.78
C PRO A 9 7.88 5.18 -20.35
N TYR A 10 8.87 4.43 -19.87
CA TYR A 10 9.55 4.74 -18.62
C TYR A 10 10.19 6.12 -18.69
N SER A 11 9.94 6.96 -17.68
CA SER A 11 10.38 8.36 -17.68
C SER A 11 11.55 8.63 -16.74
N GLY A 12 12.15 7.59 -16.15
CA GLY A 12 13.28 7.70 -15.24
C GLY A 12 14.64 7.58 -15.95
N PRO A 13 15.72 8.14 -15.36
CA PRO A 13 17.09 7.90 -15.84
C PRO A 13 17.47 6.42 -15.81
N CYS A 14 18.33 5.99 -16.73
CA CYS A 14 18.90 4.63 -16.76
C CYS A 14 20.06 4.47 -15.77
N THR A 15 19.83 4.79 -14.49
CA THR A 15 20.78 4.56 -13.40
C THR A 15 20.15 3.69 -12.32
N SER A 16 20.98 2.94 -11.60
CA SER A 16 20.52 1.91 -10.65
C SER A 16 19.57 2.45 -9.58
N VAL A 17 19.77 3.69 -9.13
CA VAL A 17 18.89 4.38 -8.16
C VAL A 17 17.45 4.50 -8.67
N TYR A 18 17.23 4.59 -9.99
CA TYR A 18 15.91 4.76 -10.58
C TYR A 18 15.35 3.45 -11.10
N TYR A 19 16.12 2.67 -11.86
CA TYR A 19 15.59 1.45 -12.45
C TYR A 19 15.39 0.32 -11.41
N ASN A 20 16.12 0.32 -10.28
CA ASN A 20 15.89 -0.64 -9.18
C ASN A 20 14.73 -0.26 -8.25
N LYS A 21 13.99 0.82 -8.52
CA LYS A 21 12.77 1.12 -7.76
C LYS A 21 11.64 0.13 -8.09
N ILE A 22 11.63 -0.39 -9.32
CA ILE A 22 10.60 -1.27 -9.87
C ILE A 22 11.22 -2.33 -10.77
N PHE A 23 10.85 -3.57 -10.52
CA PHE A 23 11.06 -4.71 -11.42
C PHE A 23 9.76 -5.09 -12.13
N HIS A 24 9.88 -5.49 -13.40
CA HIS A 24 8.81 -6.12 -14.15
C HIS A 24 9.39 -7.25 -15.01
N PRO A 25 8.85 -8.48 -14.94
CA PRO A 25 9.48 -9.67 -15.53
C PRO A 25 9.53 -9.65 -17.07
N ASN A 26 8.56 -8.98 -17.69
CA ASN A 26 8.36 -8.95 -19.14
C ASN A 26 8.88 -7.65 -19.80
N LEU A 27 9.71 -6.88 -19.10
CA LEU A 27 10.35 -5.67 -19.62
C LEU A 27 11.87 -5.75 -19.40
N CYS A 28 12.66 -4.99 -20.16
CA CYS A 28 14.06 -4.80 -19.80
C CYS A 28 14.15 -4.14 -18.42
N HIS A 29 14.93 -4.71 -17.52
CA HIS A 29 15.07 -4.18 -16.16
C HIS A 29 15.64 -2.75 -16.13
N VAL A 30 16.51 -2.38 -17.07
CA VAL A 30 17.15 -1.05 -17.13
C VAL A 30 16.24 -0.01 -17.76
N CYS A 31 15.96 -0.11 -19.06
CA CYS A 31 15.27 0.94 -19.81
C CYS A 31 13.75 0.76 -19.91
N LYS A 32 13.21 -0.42 -19.53
CA LYS A 32 11.77 -0.70 -19.49
C LYS A 32 11.00 -0.25 -20.76
N PRO A 33 11.43 -0.66 -21.98
CA PRO A 33 10.85 -0.19 -23.22
C PRO A 33 9.44 -0.77 -23.39
N THR A 34 8.48 0.06 -23.74
CA THR A 34 7.05 -0.32 -23.72
C THR A 34 6.37 -0.27 -25.10
N ARG A 35 7.09 0.19 -26.13
CA ARG A 35 6.53 0.46 -27.47
C ARG A 35 7.01 -0.49 -28.56
N GLU A 36 8.05 -1.28 -28.32
CA GLU A 36 8.63 -2.20 -29.30
C GLU A 36 8.66 -3.61 -28.73
N MET A 37 8.34 -4.61 -29.56
CA MET A 37 8.63 -6.00 -29.24
C MET A 37 10.14 -6.19 -29.28
N VAL A 38 10.78 -5.94 -28.15
CA VAL A 38 12.20 -6.20 -28.01
C VAL A 38 12.38 -7.66 -27.63
N ASN A 39 13.20 -8.38 -28.39
CA ASN A 39 13.65 -9.70 -27.98
C ASN A 39 14.48 -9.54 -26.71
N LEU A 40 13.88 -9.91 -25.58
CA LEU A 40 14.54 -9.78 -24.29
C LEU A 40 15.50 -10.96 -24.08
N ILE A 41 16.72 -10.62 -23.69
CA ILE A 41 17.75 -11.55 -23.22
C ILE A 41 17.47 -11.84 -21.75
N THR A 42 16.88 -13.00 -21.46
CA THR A 42 16.73 -13.49 -20.10
C THR A 42 18.08 -13.94 -19.53
N CYS A 43 18.33 -13.65 -18.25
CA CYS A 43 19.52 -14.14 -17.56
C CYS A 43 19.55 -15.67 -17.58
N ASN A 44 20.60 -16.25 -18.16
CA ASN A 44 20.74 -17.69 -18.36
C ASN A 44 21.16 -18.48 -17.10
N GLN A 45 21.40 -17.78 -15.98
CA GLN A 45 21.74 -18.39 -14.69
C GLN A 45 20.51 -18.49 -13.79
N CYS A 46 19.81 -17.36 -13.57
CA CYS A 46 18.69 -17.30 -12.64
C CYS A 46 17.31 -17.39 -13.30
N PHE A 47 17.20 -17.11 -14.62
CA PHE A 47 15.96 -17.09 -15.40
C PHE A 47 14.84 -16.12 -14.92
N LEU A 48 15.10 -15.28 -13.91
CA LEU A 48 14.08 -14.40 -13.31
C LEU A 48 14.08 -12.96 -13.84
N ILE A 49 15.10 -12.54 -14.59
CA ILE A 49 15.26 -11.15 -15.04
C ILE A 49 15.69 -11.09 -16.50
N SER A 50 15.27 -10.04 -17.22
CA SER A 50 15.54 -9.90 -18.65
C SER A 50 16.01 -8.49 -19.04
N TYR A 51 16.76 -8.40 -20.15
CA TYR A 51 17.38 -7.19 -20.66
C TYR A 51 17.15 -7.05 -22.17
N CYS A 52 17.14 -5.84 -22.72
CA CYS A 52 17.02 -5.64 -24.17
C CYS A 52 18.36 -5.78 -24.93
N SER A 53 19.48 -5.75 -24.22
CA SER A 53 20.83 -5.83 -24.79
C SER A 53 21.83 -6.33 -23.76
N GLU A 54 22.98 -6.82 -24.24
CA GLU A 54 24.08 -7.22 -23.36
C GLU A 54 24.64 -6.02 -22.60
N ASP A 55 24.61 -4.81 -23.17
CA ASP A 55 25.01 -3.57 -22.48
C ASP A 55 24.18 -3.31 -21.22
N HIS A 56 22.85 -3.44 -21.30
CA HIS A 56 21.98 -3.26 -20.13
C HIS A 56 22.14 -4.39 -19.11
N LYS A 57 22.44 -5.61 -19.56
CA LYS A 57 22.77 -6.73 -18.69
C LYS A 57 24.08 -6.47 -17.93
N ASN A 58 25.11 -6.00 -18.62
CA ASN A 58 26.40 -5.63 -18.03
C ASN A 58 26.28 -4.42 -17.09
N LEU A 59 25.47 -3.43 -17.45
CA LEU A 59 25.21 -2.26 -16.60
C LEU A 59 24.59 -2.65 -15.25
N HIS A 60 23.68 -3.63 -15.24
CA HIS A 60 23.03 -4.12 -14.02
C HIS A 60 23.80 -5.23 -13.29
N LEU A 61 24.82 -5.82 -13.92
CA LEU A 61 25.57 -6.95 -13.38
C LEU A 61 26.09 -6.71 -11.96
N PRO A 62 26.64 -5.53 -11.58
CA PRO A 62 27.14 -5.30 -10.22
C PRO A 62 26.06 -5.44 -9.15
N GLN A 63 24.82 -5.02 -9.43
CA GLN A 63 23.72 -5.13 -8.47
C GLN A 63 23.07 -6.52 -8.49
N HIS A 64 23.01 -7.16 -9.67
CA HIS A 64 22.34 -8.45 -9.84
C HIS A 64 23.17 -9.65 -9.38
N ARG A 65 24.50 -9.61 -9.54
CA ARG A 65 25.40 -10.78 -9.45
C ARG A 65 25.18 -11.60 -8.18
N GLN A 66 25.15 -10.95 -7.01
CA GLN A 66 25.06 -11.65 -5.73
C GLN A 66 23.79 -12.49 -5.63
N LEU A 67 22.64 -11.90 -5.95
CA LEU A 67 21.35 -12.60 -5.94
C LEU A 67 21.31 -13.71 -7.01
N CYS A 68 21.85 -13.42 -8.19
CA CYS A 68 21.92 -14.36 -9.30
C CYS A 68 22.65 -15.64 -8.91
N THR A 69 23.80 -15.54 -8.26
CA THR A 69 24.59 -16.69 -7.80
C THR A 69 23.81 -17.58 -6.82
N VAL A 70 23.09 -16.98 -5.87
CA VAL A 70 22.29 -17.73 -4.89
C VAL A 70 21.12 -18.45 -5.58
N ILE A 71 20.41 -17.78 -6.49
CA ILE A 71 19.33 -18.39 -7.27
C ILE A 71 19.87 -19.53 -8.15
N GLU A 72 20.99 -19.31 -8.83
CA GLU A 72 21.60 -20.32 -9.71
C GLU A 72 21.96 -21.59 -8.91
N LYS A 73 22.58 -21.43 -7.74
CA LYS A 73 22.87 -22.55 -6.84
C LYS A 73 21.60 -23.29 -6.43
N PHE A 74 20.55 -22.55 -6.06
CA PHE A 74 19.27 -23.14 -5.71
C PHE A 74 18.66 -23.95 -6.87
N LEU A 75 18.66 -23.40 -8.09
CA LEU A 75 18.09 -24.04 -9.28
C LEU A 75 18.90 -25.27 -9.71
N LYS A 76 20.23 -25.25 -9.59
CA LYS A 76 21.08 -26.43 -9.85
C LYS A 76 20.73 -27.61 -8.93
N ASN A 77 20.38 -27.32 -7.68
CA ASN A 77 19.95 -28.33 -6.71
C ASN A 77 18.48 -28.75 -6.88
N ASN A 78 17.68 -27.99 -7.65
CA ASN A 78 16.25 -28.20 -7.82
C ASN A 78 15.81 -27.98 -9.29
N PRO A 79 16.39 -28.70 -10.27
CA PRO A 79 16.16 -28.44 -11.69
C PRO A 79 14.68 -28.57 -12.10
N GLN A 80 13.96 -29.51 -11.47
CA GLN A 80 12.54 -29.77 -11.69
C GLN A 80 11.63 -28.57 -11.43
N ARG A 81 12.11 -27.56 -10.69
CA ARG A 81 11.31 -26.40 -10.31
C ARG A 81 10.81 -25.59 -11.50
N LEU A 82 11.63 -25.44 -12.54
CA LEU A 82 11.28 -24.60 -13.69
C LEU A 82 10.15 -25.20 -14.54
N ASP A 83 10.09 -26.53 -14.58
CA ASP A 83 9.11 -27.29 -15.37
C ASP A 83 7.91 -27.75 -14.54
N HIS A 84 7.95 -27.54 -13.22
CA HIS A 84 6.85 -27.92 -12.34
C HIS A 84 5.64 -27.02 -12.53
N ARG A 85 4.46 -27.64 -12.59
CA ARG A 85 3.16 -26.96 -12.58
C ARG A 85 2.65 -26.93 -11.15
N PHE A 86 2.35 -25.75 -10.64
CA PHE A 86 1.81 -25.60 -9.29
C PHE A 86 0.30 -25.42 -9.35
N ARG A 87 -0.41 -25.96 -8.37
CA ARG A 87 -1.79 -25.52 -8.10
C ARG A 87 -1.76 -24.12 -7.48
N SER A 88 -2.86 -23.38 -7.59
CA SER A 88 -2.92 -21.99 -7.09
C SER A 88 -2.65 -21.88 -5.59
N ASP A 89 -3.12 -22.83 -4.79
CA ASP A 89 -2.88 -22.91 -3.34
C ASP A 89 -1.42 -23.25 -2.99
N GLU A 90 -0.74 -24.04 -3.83
CA GLU A 90 0.67 -24.43 -3.62
C GLU A 90 1.65 -23.33 -4.07
N TRP A 91 1.27 -22.57 -5.10
CA TRP A 91 2.17 -21.63 -5.75
C TRP A 91 2.63 -20.48 -4.84
N TYR A 92 1.70 -19.93 -4.05
CA TYR A 92 2.04 -18.92 -3.05
C TYR A 92 3.07 -19.46 -2.04
N GLY A 93 2.85 -20.70 -1.56
CA GLY A 93 3.78 -21.41 -0.69
C GLY A 93 5.14 -21.62 -1.35
N ALA A 94 5.17 -22.05 -2.61
CA ALA A 94 6.41 -22.28 -3.35
C ALA A 94 7.25 -20.99 -3.56
N LYS A 95 6.59 -19.84 -3.78
CA LYS A 95 7.25 -18.53 -3.82
C LYS A 95 7.82 -18.14 -2.45
N LEU A 96 7.04 -18.31 -1.39
CA LEU A 96 7.48 -18.00 -0.03
C LEU A 96 8.66 -18.88 0.40
N GLN A 97 8.62 -20.18 0.08
CA GLN A 97 9.71 -21.11 0.36
C GLN A 97 11.01 -20.71 -0.36
N LEU A 98 10.93 -20.30 -1.64
CA LEU A 98 12.10 -19.79 -2.35
C LEU A 98 12.71 -18.57 -1.65
N PHE A 99 11.86 -17.63 -1.27
CA PHE A 99 12.28 -16.44 -0.55
C PHE A 99 12.96 -16.80 0.78
N LEU A 100 12.38 -17.71 1.57
CA LEU A 100 12.91 -18.15 2.85
C LEU A 100 14.23 -18.91 2.73
N ILE A 101 14.46 -19.62 1.63
CA ILE A 101 15.71 -20.34 1.37
C ILE A 101 16.81 -19.38 0.88
N ILE A 102 16.47 -18.42 0.02
CA ILE A 102 17.44 -17.49 -0.58
C ILE A 102 17.88 -16.42 0.40
N ALA A 103 16.97 -15.89 1.23
CA ALA A 103 17.26 -14.74 2.08
C ALA A 103 18.42 -14.97 3.07
N PRO A 104 18.54 -16.13 3.75
CA PRO A 104 19.70 -16.43 4.60
C PRO A 104 21.00 -16.55 3.81
N ASP A 105 20.99 -17.25 2.68
CA ASP A 105 22.18 -17.47 1.83
C ASP A 105 22.71 -16.16 1.22
N LEU A 106 21.86 -15.16 1.04
CA LEU A 106 22.25 -13.85 0.52
C LEU A 106 23.08 -13.03 1.53
N GLY A 107 22.95 -13.28 2.83
CA GLY A 107 23.69 -12.58 3.89
C GLY A 107 23.34 -11.09 4.06
N ARG A 108 22.29 -10.60 3.38
CA ARG A 108 21.77 -9.23 3.50
C ARG A 108 20.27 -9.19 3.24
N LYS A 109 19.64 -8.07 3.64
CA LYS A 109 18.24 -7.81 3.25
C LYS A 109 18.13 -7.69 1.73
N LEU A 110 17.09 -8.30 1.18
CA LEU A 110 16.70 -8.15 -0.22
C LEU A 110 16.23 -6.72 -0.49
N GLN A 111 16.64 -6.16 -1.62
CA GLN A 111 16.14 -4.87 -2.11
C GLN A 111 14.73 -5.04 -2.68
N LYS A 112 13.96 -3.95 -2.74
CA LYS A 112 12.56 -3.97 -3.20
C LYS A 112 12.38 -4.66 -4.55
N TYR A 113 13.22 -4.35 -5.54
CA TYR A 113 13.11 -4.98 -6.87
C TYR A 113 13.48 -6.47 -6.85
N GLU A 114 14.37 -6.90 -5.95
CA GLU A 114 14.74 -8.31 -5.78
C GLU A 114 13.58 -9.10 -5.19
N ILE A 115 12.85 -8.53 -4.21
CA ILE A 115 11.60 -9.10 -3.71
C ILE A 115 10.59 -9.24 -4.86
N GLN A 116 10.44 -8.18 -5.65
CA GLN A 116 9.55 -8.18 -6.83
C GLN A 116 9.94 -9.24 -7.88
N MET A 117 11.21 -9.60 -8.02
CA MET A 117 11.64 -10.71 -8.91
C MET A 117 10.99 -12.04 -8.53
N PHE A 118 10.80 -12.30 -7.24
CA PHE A 118 10.11 -13.49 -6.75
C PHE A 118 8.59 -13.31 -6.81
N THR A 119 8.08 -12.17 -6.34
CA THR A 119 6.64 -11.87 -6.31
C THR A 119 6.03 -11.93 -7.70
N PHE A 120 6.69 -11.33 -8.69
CA PHE A 120 6.22 -11.20 -10.08
C PHE A 120 6.91 -12.17 -11.03
N ALA A 121 7.48 -13.27 -10.53
CA ALA A 121 8.08 -14.29 -11.38
C ALA A 121 7.10 -14.76 -12.46
N ARG A 122 7.61 -14.89 -13.70
CA ARG A 122 6.80 -15.35 -14.85
C ARG A 122 6.21 -16.72 -14.55
N SER A 123 4.91 -16.83 -14.79
CA SER A 123 4.15 -18.06 -14.58
C SER A 123 2.82 -17.97 -15.31
N CYS A 124 2.35 -19.08 -15.87
CA CYS A 124 1.01 -19.12 -16.46
C CYS A 124 -0.04 -18.84 -15.37
N LEU A 125 -0.96 -17.91 -15.62
CA LEU A 125 -2.05 -17.54 -14.69
C LEU A 125 -2.87 -18.74 -14.17
N ILE A 126 -2.89 -19.86 -14.90
CA ILE A 126 -3.78 -20.99 -14.64
C ILE A 126 -3.03 -22.18 -14.02
N CYS A 127 -1.92 -22.62 -14.62
CA CYS A 127 -1.16 -23.79 -14.14
C CYS A 127 0.20 -23.47 -13.50
N HIS A 128 0.54 -22.18 -13.40
CA HIS A 128 1.76 -21.68 -12.76
C HIS A 128 3.08 -22.21 -13.32
N GLN A 129 3.06 -22.90 -14.47
CA GLN A 129 4.29 -23.27 -15.17
C GLN A 129 5.10 -22.03 -15.52
N GLN A 130 6.43 -22.09 -15.39
CA GLN A 130 7.30 -20.92 -15.57
C GLN A 130 7.97 -20.87 -16.95
N THR A 131 8.08 -22.02 -17.61
CA THR A 131 8.66 -22.17 -18.96
C THR A 131 7.57 -22.20 -20.04
N GLY A 132 7.93 -21.81 -21.27
CA GLY A 132 7.00 -21.84 -22.41
C GLY A 132 5.78 -20.92 -22.26
N VAL A 133 5.92 -19.80 -21.56
CA VAL A 133 4.84 -18.84 -21.30
C VAL A 133 4.94 -17.58 -22.17
N TYR A 134 3.78 -17.06 -22.53
CA TYR A 134 3.55 -15.90 -23.37
C TYR A 134 2.84 -14.82 -22.57
N SER A 135 3.21 -13.56 -22.79
CA SER A 135 2.61 -12.43 -22.07
C SER A 135 1.40 -11.85 -22.80
N CYS A 136 0.46 -11.30 -22.05
CA CYS A 136 -0.61 -10.47 -22.60
C CYS A 136 -0.02 -9.30 -23.39
N LYS A 137 -0.33 -9.18 -24.68
CA LYS A 137 0.22 -8.11 -25.54
C LYS A 137 -0.25 -6.70 -25.16
N LYS A 138 -1.28 -6.57 -24.31
CA LYS A 138 -1.86 -5.29 -23.89
C LYS A 138 -1.24 -4.78 -22.59
N CYS A 139 -1.36 -5.55 -21.51
CA CYS A 139 -0.87 -5.15 -20.19
C CYS A 139 0.55 -5.62 -19.89
N VAL A 140 1.07 -6.60 -20.64
CA VAL A 140 2.35 -7.30 -20.43
C VAL A 140 2.57 -7.93 -19.05
N SER A 141 1.63 -7.76 -18.12
CA SER A 141 1.78 -8.14 -16.71
C SER A 141 1.27 -9.53 -16.35
N VAL A 142 0.59 -10.22 -17.27
CA VAL A 142 0.03 -11.57 -17.05
C VAL A 142 0.49 -12.49 -18.15
N ASP A 143 0.94 -13.68 -17.76
CA ASP A 143 1.45 -14.70 -18.64
C ASP A 143 0.50 -15.91 -18.74
N TYR A 144 0.55 -16.62 -19.87
CA TYR A 144 -0.21 -17.83 -20.15
C TYR A 144 0.63 -18.83 -20.96
N CYS A 145 0.37 -20.12 -20.81
CA CYS A 145 0.94 -21.13 -21.72
C CYS A 145 -0.02 -21.43 -22.88
N LEU A 146 0.47 -22.03 -23.96
CA LEU A 146 -0.35 -22.33 -25.15
C LEU A 146 -1.56 -23.20 -24.83
N GLU A 147 -1.40 -24.19 -23.95
CA GLU A 147 -2.50 -25.07 -23.50
C GLU A 147 -3.64 -24.28 -22.84
N HIS A 148 -3.30 -23.20 -22.12
CA HIS A 148 -4.27 -22.39 -21.38
C HIS A 148 -4.66 -21.09 -22.09
N LYS A 149 -4.37 -20.95 -23.40
CA LYS A 149 -4.64 -19.71 -24.14
C LYS A 149 -6.13 -19.32 -24.12
N GLU A 150 -7.02 -20.26 -24.42
CA GLU A 150 -8.46 -20.00 -24.48
C GLU A 150 -9.03 -19.65 -23.09
N GLU A 151 -8.63 -20.41 -22.07
CA GLU A 151 -9.06 -20.12 -20.70
C GLU A 151 -8.49 -18.79 -20.19
N PHE A 152 -7.26 -18.44 -20.57
CA PHE A 152 -6.67 -17.15 -20.30
C PHE A 152 -7.50 -16.01 -20.91
N GLU A 153 -7.92 -16.12 -22.18
CA GLU A 153 -8.75 -15.10 -22.85
C GLU A 153 -10.10 -14.91 -22.13
N ARG A 154 -10.65 -15.98 -21.54
CA ARG A 154 -11.89 -15.93 -20.73
C ARG A 154 -11.67 -15.31 -19.33
N LYS A 155 -10.59 -15.67 -18.64
CA LYS A 155 -10.28 -15.22 -17.27
C LYS A 155 -9.68 -13.81 -17.24
N HIS A 156 -8.75 -13.50 -18.13
CA HIS A 156 -8.08 -12.20 -18.24
C HIS A 156 -8.94 -11.18 -18.99
N LYS A 157 -10.03 -10.76 -18.34
CA LYS A 157 -10.98 -9.80 -18.91
C LYS A 157 -10.33 -8.44 -19.18
N ARG A 158 -10.92 -7.70 -20.11
CA ARG A 158 -10.49 -6.34 -20.49
C ARG A 158 -10.39 -5.39 -19.29
N THR A 159 -11.30 -5.48 -18.32
CA THR A 159 -11.28 -4.64 -17.11
C THR A 159 -10.05 -4.90 -16.25
N SER A 160 -9.74 -6.17 -15.94
CA SER A 160 -8.53 -6.55 -15.21
C SER A 160 -7.25 -6.17 -15.98
N CYS A 161 -7.27 -6.35 -17.29
CA CYS A 161 -6.17 -5.93 -18.18
C CYS A 161 -5.90 -4.41 -18.09
N ASN A 162 -6.95 -3.59 -18.17
CA ASN A 162 -6.84 -2.13 -18.07
C ASN A 162 -6.31 -1.66 -16.71
N ILE A 163 -6.71 -2.34 -15.62
CA ILE A 163 -6.21 -2.04 -14.27
C ILE A 163 -4.71 -2.35 -14.16
N LEU A 164 -4.24 -3.42 -14.79
CA LEU A 164 -2.81 -3.75 -14.84
C LEU A 164 -2.01 -2.75 -15.68
N ILE A 165 -2.58 -2.26 -16.79
CA ILE A 165 -1.99 -1.15 -17.57
C ILE A 165 -1.86 0.09 -16.69
N LEU A 166 -2.92 0.44 -15.95
CA LEU A 166 -2.89 1.56 -15.00
C LEU A 166 -1.79 1.38 -13.96
N TRP A 167 -1.76 0.23 -13.27
CA TRP A 167 -0.72 -0.09 -12.29
C TRP A 167 0.68 0.07 -12.88
N LEU A 168 0.94 -0.55 -14.03
CA LEU A 168 2.24 -0.48 -14.67
C LEU A 168 2.61 0.96 -15.05
N ASN A 169 1.67 1.73 -15.59
CA ASN A 169 1.90 3.14 -15.91
C ASN A 169 2.24 3.99 -14.70
N LEU A 170 1.60 3.73 -13.56
CA LEU A 170 1.90 4.43 -12.30
C LEU A 170 3.31 4.08 -11.80
N GLU A 171 3.69 2.81 -11.87
CA GLU A 171 5.05 2.39 -11.50
C GLU A 171 6.08 2.97 -12.49
N LEU A 172 5.86 2.90 -13.80
CA LEU A 172 6.78 3.44 -14.80
C LEU A 172 6.91 4.97 -14.76
N SER A 173 5.97 5.66 -14.13
CA SER A 173 6.03 7.11 -13.96
C SER A 173 7.13 7.46 -12.96
N ASN A 174 8.14 8.23 -13.38
CA ASN A 174 9.13 8.84 -12.49
C ASN A 174 8.55 10.05 -11.75
N VAL A 175 7.25 10.02 -11.44
CA VAL A 175 6.60 11.05 -10.64
C VAL A 175 7.20 10.94 -9.25
N GLN A 176 8.14 11.85 -8.96
CA GLN A 176 8.72 11.94 -7.64
C GLN A 176 7.59 12.26 -6.66
N TYR A 177 7.44 11.40 -5.66
CA TYR A 177 6.60 11.62 -4.48
C TYR A 177 6.91 12.96 -3.79
N GLU A 178 8.11 13.50 -4.07
CA GLU A 178 8.66 14.73 -3.54
C GLU A 178 8.29 15.99 -4.34
N SER A 179 7.39 15.93 -5.33
CA SER A 179 6.90 17.17 -5.95
C SER A 179 6.10 17.95 -4.90
N LYS A 180 6.81 18.82 -4.16
CA LYS A 180 6.35 19.77 -3.14
C LYS A 180 5.41 20.85 -3.69
N THR A 181 4.73 20.61 -4.80
CA THR A 181 3.55 21.39 -5.13
C THR A 181 2.55 21.09 -4.02
N SER A 182 2.50 21.97 -3.03
CA SER A 182 2.03 21.61 -1.70
C SER A 182 0.61 21.11 -1.79
N LEU A 183 0.40 19.84 -1.45
CA LEU A 183 -0.91 19.21 -1.42
C LEU A 183 -1.90 20.06 -0.60
N SER A 184 -1.38 20.80 0.40
CA SER A 184 -2.11 21.79 1.19
C SER A 184 -2.78 22.89 0.34
N LEU A 185 -2.13 23.38 -0.72
CA LEU A 185 -2.70 24.38 -1.63
C LEU A 185 -3.92 23.83 -2.37
N LYS A 186 -3.92 22.53 -2.69
CA LYS A 186 -5.08 21.87 -3.30
C LYS A 186 -6.27 21.81 -2.32
N PHE A 187 -6.00 21.66 -1.02
CA PHE A 187 -7.04 21.61 0.01
C PHE A 187 -7.55 22.96 0.48
N MET A 188 -6.96 24.08 0.07
CA MET A 188 -7.37 25.42 0.53
C MET A 188 -8.88 25.68 0.33
N LYS A 189 -9.48 25.12 -0.73
CA LYS A 189 -10.90 25.27 -1.08
C LYS A 189 -11.81 24.23 -0.42
N PHE A 190 -11.28 23.32 0.40
CA PHE A 190 -12.03 22.26 1.05
C PHE A 190 -12.38 22.62 2.52
N PRO A 191 -13.55 22.18 3.04
CA PRO A 191 -14.74 21.78 2.29
C PRO A 191 -15.46 22.99 1.66
N ASP A 192 -16.21 22.73 0.61
CA ASP A 192 -17.10 23.68 -0.07
C ASP A 192 -18.50 23.03 -0.16
N ASN A 193 -19.54 23.73 0.30
CA ASN A 193 -20.91 23.21 0.36
C ASN A 193 -21.45 22.82 -1.02
N ASP A 194 -20.97 23.47 -2.09
CA ASP A 194 -21.43 23.22 -3.46
C ASP A 194 -20.64 22.10 -4.16
N ARG A 195 -19.67 21.49 -3.46
CA ARG A 195 -18.77 20.48 -4.05
C ARG A 195 -18.83 19.15 -3.30
N PRO A 196 -19.32 18.07 -3.93
CA PRO A 196 -19.41 16.78 -3.28
C PRO A 196 -18.03 16.14 -3.05
N PHE A 197 -17.91 15.44 -1.92
CA PHE A 197 -16.75 14.60 -1.61
C PHE A 197 -17.15 13.24 -1.01
N ASN A 198 -18.32 12.70 -1.36
CA ASN A 198 -18.85 11.49 -0.70
C ASN A 198 -18.12 10.17 -1.04
N ASP A 199 -17.12 10.21 -1.92
CA ASP A 199 -16.17 9.14 -2.20
C ASP A 199 -14.83 9.72 -2.70
N THR A 200 -13.80 8.88 -2.77
CA THR A 200 -12.45 9.30 -3.22
C THR A 200 -12.45 9.89 -4.63
N ALA A 201 -13.23 9.33 -5.56
CA ALA A 201 -13.23 9.81 -6.95
C ALA A 201 -13.73 11.26 -7.01
N LYS A 202 -14.87 11.51 -6.37
CA LYS A 202 -15.45 12.86 -6.32
C LYS A 202 -14.58 13.84 -5.56
N PHE A 203 -13.95 13.43 -4.46
CA PHE A 203 -13.01 14.28 -3.74
C PHE A 203 -11.86 14.74 -4.67
N ILE A 204 -11.24 13.81 -5.39
CA ILE A 204 -10.14 14.12 -6.31
C ILE A 204 -10.63 15.04 -7.44
N GLU A 205 -11.76 14.71 -8.07
CA GLU A 205 -12.31 15.49 -9.18
C GLU A 205 -12.70 16.93 -8.79
N HIS A 206 -13.14 17.15 -7.56
CA HIS A 206 -13.66 18.47 -7.14
C HIS A 206 -12.64 19.36 -6.42
N TYR A 207 -11.63 18.75 -5.79
CA TYR A 207 -10.71 19.45 -4.89
C TYR A 207 -9.23 19.28 -5.26
N VAL A 208 -8.87 18.31 -6.10
CA VAL A 208 -7.47 18.03 -6.43
C VAL A 208 -7.15 18.30 -7.90
N GLN A 209 -8.07 17.97 -8.81
CA GLN A 209 -7.89 18.16 -10.25
C GLN A 209 -8.08 19.62 -10.67
N ASP A 210 -7.19 20.09 -11.54
CA ASP A 210 -7.36 21.38 -12.23
C ASP A 210 -8.41 21.28 -13.33
N LYS A 211 -8.46 20.14 -14.04
CA LYS A 211 -9.45 19.82 -15.07
C LYS A 211 -10.24 18.58 -14.68
N LYS A 212 -11.48 18.81 -14.22
CA LYS A 212 -12.38 17.75 -13.73
C LYS A 212 -12.55 16.61 -14.74
N GLY A 213 -12.48 15.38 -14.24
CA GLY A 213 -12.75 14.16 -15.00
C GLY A 213 -11.59 13.65 -15.85
N ILE A 214 -10.45 14.37 -15.88
CA ILE A 214 -9.22 13.88 -16.55
C ILE A 214 -8.24 13.42 -15.48
N TRP A 215 -8.04 12.10 -15.41
CA TRP A 215 -7.18 11.46 -14.43
C TRP A 215 -5.73 11.31 -14.92
N TYR A 216 -4.79 11.88 -14.17
CA TYR A 216 -3.36 11.73 -14.38
C TYR A 216 -2.73 10.81 -13.33
N ALA A 217 -1.48 10.39 -13.54
CA ALA A 217 -0.78 9.51 -12.60
C ALA A 217 -0.76 10.06 -11.15
N LEU A 218 -0.57 11.38 -11.03
CA LEU A 218 -0.54 12.07 -9.75
C LEU A 218 -1.88 12.02 -9.00
N ASP A 219 -3.01 12.02 -9.72
CA ASP A 219 -4.35 11.92 -9.11
C ASP A 219 -4.53 10.56 -8.42
N TYR A 220 -4.09 9.48 -9.06
CA TYR A 220 -4.09 8.15 -8.44
C TYR A 220 -3.16 8.10 -7.23
N ILE A 221 -1.97 8.69 -7.31
CA ILE A 221 -1.04 8.75 -6.16
C ILE A 221 -1.68 9.50 -5.00
N TYR A 222 -2.33 10.64 -5.24
CA TYR A 222 -3.02 11.39 -4.21
C TYR A 222 -4.15 10.61 -3.56
N THR A 223 -4.78 9.67 -4.27
CA THR A 223 -5.80 8.79 -3.66
C THR A 223 -5.24 7.92 -2.53
N ASP A 224 -3.96 7.51 -2.57
CA ASP A 224 -3.34 6.80 -1.44
C ASP A 224 -3.24 7.72 -0.21
N TYR A 225 -2.85 8.99 -0.41
CA TYR A 225 -2.61 9.92 0.69
C TYR A 225 -3.90 10.37 1.36
N VAL A 226 -4.90 10.77 0.57
CA VAL A 226 -6.17 11.29 1.11
C VAL A 226 -7.07 10.20 1.67
N SER A 227 -6.86 8.95 1.24
CA SER A 227 -7.64 7.82 1.71
C SER A 227 -7.55 7.65 3.23
N GLY A 228 -6.38 7.87 3.84
CA GLY A 228 -6.22 7.78 5.30
C GLY A 228 -7.14 8.72 6.10
N PRO A 229 -6.93 10.05 6.03
CA PRO A 229 -7.75 11.02 6.77
C PRO A 229 -9.24 10.97 6.40
N LEU A 230 -9.58 10.74 5.13
CA LEU A 230 -10.99 10.63 4.73
C LEU A 230 -11.66 9.35 5.27
N SER A 231 -10.91 8.25 5.42
CA SER A 231 -11.40 7.04 6.08
C SER A 231 -11.66 7.28 7.56
N VAL A 232 -10.79 8.04 8.23
CA VAL A 232 -10.98 8.46 9.63
C VAL A 232 -12.27 9.28 9.76
N TYR A 233 -12.42 10.33 8.95
CA TYR A 233 -13.64 11.14 8.97
C TYR A 233 -14.90 10.29 8.72
N HIS A 234 -14.86 9.41 7.71
CA HIS A 234 -15.99 8.54 7.38
C HIS A 234 -16.34 7.58 8.52
N GLY A 235 -15.34 6.93 9.13
CA GLY A 235 -15.56 6.04 10.27
C GLY A 235 -16.17 6.76 11.46
N MET A 236 -15.68 7.96 11.75
CA MET A 236 -16.19 8.78 12.85
C MET A 236 -17.62 9.23 12.62
N TYR A 237 -17.93 9.74 11.43
CA TYR A 237 -19.29 10.13 11.04
C TYR A 237 -20.25 8.95 11.16
N ARG A 238 -19.85 7.78 10.63
CA ARG A 238 -20.65 6.55 10.66
C ARG A 238 -20.86 6.00 12.07
N ALA A 239 -19.92 6.24 12.98
CA ALA A 239 -19.98 5.75 14.36
C ALA A 239 -20.62 6.72 15.35
N GLY A 240 -21.01 7.92 14.91
CA GLY A 240 -21.50 8.98 15.79
C GLY A 240 -20.41 9.48 16.76
N LEU A 241 -19.15 9.46 16.32
CA LEU A 241 -17.98 9.82 17.14
C LEU A 241 -17.43 11.22 16.82
N LEU A 242 -18.13 12.03 16.01
CA LEU A 242 -17.65 13.36 15.66
C LEU A 242 -17.43 14.22 16.90
N ASP A 243 -18.32 14.12 17.89
CA ASP A 243 -18.25 14.90 19.13
C ASP A 243 -16.96 14.64 19.93
N VAL A 244 -16.40 13.42 19.84
CA VAL A 244 -15.16 13.03 20.55
C VAL A 244 -13.97 13.89 20.13
N LEU A 245 -13.88 14.29 18.85
CA LEU A 245 -12.82 15.19 18.38
C LEU A 245 -13.24 16.66 18.34
N LEU A 246 -14.53 16.96 18.52
CA LEU A 246 -15.03 18.33 18.54
C LEU A 246 -14.89 18.98 19.92
N THR A 247 -14.71 18.22 20.99
CA THR A 247 -14.50 18.78 22.34
C THR A 247 -13.06 19.22 22.59
N GLU A 248 -12.10 18.65 21.87
CA GLU A 248 -10.68 18.83 22.12
C GLU A 248 -10.05 19.87 21.18
N SER A 249 -9.33 20.83 21.75
CA SER A 249 -8.51 21.77 20.95
C SER A 249 -7.25 21.11 20.40
N ILE A 250 -6.79 20.03 21.03
CA ILE A 250 -5.63 19.22 20.62
C ILE A 250 -6.11 17.80 20.33
N CYS A 251 -5.92 17.34 19.10
CA CYS A 251 -6.25 15.99 18.68
C CYS A 251 -4.97 15.22 18.36
N ILE A 252 -4.78 14.07 19.02
CA ILE A 252 -3.64 13.17 18.85
C ILE A 252 -4.16 11.87 18.22
N ILE A 253 -3.70 11.59 17.00
CA ILE A 253 -4.05 10.37 16.27
C ILE A 253 -2.80 9.52 16.16
N HIS A 254 -2.87 8.30 16.69
CA HIS A 254 -1.82 7.30 16.52
C HIS A 254 -2.11 6.47 15.29
N VAL A 255 -1.14 6.40 14.39
CA VAL A 255 -1.15 5.48 13.24
C VAL A 255 -0.19 4.34 13.54
N VAL A 256 -0.74 3.17 13.87
CA VAL A 256 0.03 1.99 14.24
C VAL A 256 0.39 1.16 13.02
N ALA A 257 1.54 0.48 13.09
CA ALA A 257 2.16 -0.22 11.95
C ALA A 257 2.31 0.70 10.72
N ALA A 258 2.65 1.96 10.96
CA ALA A 258 2.83 2.95 9.91
C ALA A 258 4.08 2.63 9.07
N GLY A 259 3.95 2.79 7.75
CA GLY A 259 5.05 2.61 6.80
C GLY A 259 5.30 3.86 5.95
N PRO A 260 6.13 3.72 4.89
CA PRO A 260 6.49 4.83 4.01
C PRO A 260 5.30 5.52 3.33
N ILE A 261 4.21 4.79 3.06
CA ILE A 261 3.00 5.37 2.43
C ILE A 261 2.36 6.38 3.39
N GLN A 262 2.15 6.01 4.65
CA GLN A 262 1.58 6.90 5.67
C GLN A 262 2.50 8.10 5.91
N ARG A 263 3.81 7.87 5.96
CA ARG A 263 4.81 8.94 6.10
C ARG A 263 4.78 9.94 4.93
N ASN A 264 4.64 9.46 3.70
CA ASN A 264 4.55 10.32 2.51
C ASN A 264 3.22 11.07 2.41
N GLY A 265 2.15 10.51 2.97
CA GLY A 265 0.81 11.11 3.00
C GLY A 265 0.56 12.11 4.13
N LEU A 266 1.57 12.48 4.93
CA LEU A 266 1.39 13.33 6.13
C LEU A 266 0.66 14.65 5.85
N SER A 267 0.96 15.33 4.74
CA SER A 267 0.30 16.59 4.37
C SER A 267 -1.20 16.44 4.10
N ALA A 268 -1.68 15.25 3.74
CA ALA A 268 -3.10 14.97 3.55
C ALA A 268 -3.91 15.05 4.84
N TRP A 269 -3.28 14.89 6.00
CA TRP A 269 -3.98 14.96 7.30
C TRP A 269 -4.52 16.36 7.61
N GLU A 270 -4.06 17.41 6.91
CA GLU A 270 -4.67 18.73 6.97
C GLU A 270 -6.18 18.72 6.64
N ILE A 271 -6.65 17.74 5.85
CA ILE A 271 -8.08 17.51 5.57
C ILE A 271 -8.91 17.49 6.86
N LEU A 272 -8.39 16.92 7.96
CA LEU A 272 -9.10 16.87 9.24
C LEU A 272 -9.18 18.25 9.91
N LEU A 273 -8.18 19.13 9.75
CA LEU A 273 -8.23 20.51 10.25
C LEU A 273 -9.33 21.33 9.57
N HIS A 274 -9.67 21.00 8.32
CA HIS A 274 -10.77 21.63 7.58
C HIS A 274 -12.13 21.09 7.99
N LEU A 275 -12.24 19.78 8.26
CA LEU A 275 -13.50 19.11 8.61
C LEU A 275 -13.89 19.34 10.08
N PHE A 276 -12.92 19.45 10.97
CA PHE A 276 -13.14 19.66 12.40
C PHE A 276 -12.68 21.07 12.78
N SER A 277 -13.63 22.01 12.82
CA SER A 277 -13.38 23.42 13.13
C SER A 277 -12.68 23.61 14.49
N ASN A 278 -13.01 22.77 15.47
CA ASN A 278 -12.58 22.92 16.85
C ASN A 278 -11.13 22.48 17.09
N ILE A 279 -10.59 21.59 16.25
CA ILE A 279 -9.19 21.16 16.33
C ILE A 279 -8.29 22.34 15.96
N GLN A 280 -7.51 22.81 16.93
CA GLN A 280 -6.48 23.83 16.76
C GLN A 280 -5.11 23.21 16.50
N VAL A 281 -4.82 22.07 17.15
CA VAL A 281 -3.57 21.33 16.97
C VAL A 281 -3.90 19.89 16.65
N LEU A 282 -3.51 19.43 15.46
CA LEU A 282 -3.56 18.02 15.08
C LEU A 282 -2.15 17.44 15.18
N ILE A 283 -1.99 16.37 15.95
CA ILE A 283 -0.74 15.63 16.12
C ILE A 283 -0.91 14.24 15.54
N ILE A 284 -0.13 13.92 14.50
CA ILE A 284 -0.12 12.60 13.88
C ILE A 284 1.13 11.85 14.34
N VAL A 285 0.94 10.81 15.15
CA VAL A 285 2.02 9.95 15.64
C VAL A 285 2.04 8.68 14.78
N LEU A 286 3.04 8.55 13.92
CA LEU A 286 3.28 7.37 13.10
C LEU A 286 4.21 6.41 13.84
N VAL A 287 3.72 5.23 14.22
CA VAL A 287 4.52 4.21 14.93
C VAL A 287 4.70 2.98 14.05
N GLY A 288 5.94 2.65 13.71
CA GLY A 288 6.25 1.49 12.87
C GLY A 288 7.75 1.18 12.83
N ILE A 289 8.08 -0.12 12.86
CA ILE A 289 9.47 -0.62 12.97
C ILE A 289 10.40 -0.22 11.82
N ASP A 290 9.84 0.09 10.64
CA ASP A 290 10.60 0.48 9.45
C ASP A 290 10.77 2.00 9.32
N LEU A 291 10.24 2.79 10.26
CA LEU A 291 10.35 4.24 10.26
C LEU A 291 11.67 4.70 10.89
N GLN A 292 12.11 5.87 10.47
CA GLN A 292 13.15 6.61 11.18
C GLN A 292 12.50 7.59 12.14
N PHE A 293 13.19 7.89 13.24
CA PHE A 293 12.71 8.93 14.16
C PHE A 293 12.70 10.28 13.45
N GLU A 294 11.54 10.94 13.47
CA GLU A 294 11.37 12.25 12.90
C GLU A 294 10.29 13.01 13.64
N PHE A 295 10.54 14.28 13.93
CA PHE A 295 9.56 15.16 14.56
C PHE A 295 9.55 16.49 13.82
N GLY A 296 8.36 17.01 13.54
CA GLY A 296 8.25 18.27 12.82
C GLY A 296 6.83 18.81 12.72
N MET A 297 6.72 19.93 12.02
CA MET A 297 5.46 20.59 11.70
C MET A 297 5.27 20.59 10.20
N GLN A 298 4.08 20.20 9.73
CA GLN A 298 3.73 20.24 8.32
C GLN A 298 3.34 21.66 7.91
N GLU A 299 3.70 22.05 6.69
CA GLU A 299 3.16 23.24 6.06
C GLU A 299 1.70 23.01 5.70
N ILE A 300 0.82 23.83 6.28
CA ILE A 300 -0.62 23.81 6.04
C ILE A 300 -1.04 24.99 5.16
N CYS A 301 -2.24 24.97 4.61
CA CYS A 301 -2.68 26.02 3.71
C CYS A 301 -2.90 27.36 4.45
N PRO A 302 -2.83 28.49 3.72
CA PRO A 302 -3.09 29.82 4.27
C PRO A 302 -4.39 29.94 5.08
N ARG A 303 -5.48 29.26 4.70
CA ARG A 303 -6.75 29.25 5.45
C ARG A 303 -6.55 28.68 6.86
N CYS A 304 -5.85 27.55 6.99
CA CYS A 304 -5.54 26.95 8.28
C CYS A 304 -4.60 27.82 9.12
N VAL A 305 -3.61 28.45 8.48
CA VAL A 305 -2.70 29.40 9.14
C VAL A 305 -3.47 30.61 9.69
N CYS A 306 -4.37 31.22 8.91
CA CYS A 306 -5.22 32.33 9.36
C CYS A 306 -6.10 31.92 10.55
N ASN A 307 -6.56 30.67 10.57
CA ASN A 307 -7.31 30.10 11.69
C ASN A 307 -6.43 29.63 12.86
N LYS A 308 -5.12 29.96 12.86
CA LYS A 308 -4.14 29.61 13.89
C LYS A 308 -3.99 28.11 14.16
N LYS A 309 -4.33 27.28 13.18
CA LYS A 309 -4.23 25.82 13.28
C LYS A 309 -2.79 25.35 13.10
N LYS A 310 -2.49 24.14 13.60
CA LYS A 310 -1.18 23.49 13.47
C LYS A 310 -1.34 22.01 13.15
N LEU A 311 -0.48 21.49 12.28
CA LEU A 311 -0.33 20.07 12.00
C LEU A 311 1.10 19.65 12.40
N ILE A 312 1.21 18.88 13.47
CA ILE A 312 2.46 18.35 14.01
C ILE A 312 2.50 16.85 13.70
N TYR A 313 3.69 16.33 13.45
CA TYR A 313 3.88 14.90 13.26
C TYR A 313 5.08 14.40 14.04
N GLU A 314 4.99 13.13 14.41
CA GLU A 314 6.03 12.36 15.07
C GLU A 314 6.11 11.00 14.38
N CYS A 315 7.30 10.54 14.04
CA CYS A 315 7.56 9.24 13.46
C CYS A 315 8.45 8.46 14.43
N CYS A 316 8.02 7.26 14.80
CA CYS A 316 8.68 6.43 15.80
C CYS A 316 9.03 5.09 15.17
N GLY A 317 10.34 4.84 14.99
CA GLY A 317 10.92 3.59 14.49
C GLY A 317 10.89 2.45 15.51
N MET A 318 9.71 2.07 16.01
CA MET A 318 9.55 1.10 17.09
C MET A 318 8.19 0.39 17.06
N THR A 319 7.99 -0.59 17.94
CA THR A 319 6.67 -1.22 18.11
C THR A 319 5.73 -0.30 18.90
N TYR A 320 4.42 -0.51 18.78
CA TYR A 320 3.47 0.33 19.52
C TYR A 320 3.56 0.17 21.03
N SER A 321 3.92 -1.03 21.52
CA SER A 321 4.17 -1.23 22.95
C SER A 321 5.40 -0.46 23.44
N ASP A 322 6.49 -0.45 22.66
CA ASP A 322 7.71 0.25 23.08
C ASP A 322 7.51 1.78 23.03
N TYR A 323 6.63 2.25 22.15
CA TYR A 323 6.22 3.66 22.13
C TYR A 323 5.49 4.06 23.41
N MET A 324 4.62 3.21 23.97
CA MET A 324 3.94 3.50 25.24
C MET A 324 4.91 3.67 26.42
N ASP A 325 6.01 2.93 26.41
CA ASP A 325 7.05 3.00 27.45
C ASP A 325 8.04 4.15 27.19
N ASN A 326 7.91 4.88 26.08
CA ASN A 326 8.84 5.92 25.68
C ASN A 326 8.54 7.25 26.42
N PRO A 327 9.57 7.99 26.89
CA PRO A 327 9.37 9.29 27.55
C PRO A 327 8.63 10.35 26.71
N ILE A 328 8.64 10.24 25.38
CA ILE A 328 7.95 11.19 24.48
C ILE A 328 6.46 10.84 24.27
N TYR A 329 6.01 9.71 24.82
CA TYR A 329 4.66 9.20 24.67
C TYR A 329 3.59 10.23 25.02
N ARG A 330 2.52 10.24 24.21
CA ARG A 330 1.29 10.97 24.49
C ARG A 330 0.11 10.04 24.30
N ARG A 331 -0.95 10.25 25.08
CA ARG A 331 -2.17 9.44 24.96
C ARG A 331 -2.91 9.76 23.65
N ALA A 332 -3.39 8.73 22.97
CA ALA A 332 -4.18 8.89 21.75
C ALA A 332 -5.61 9.34 22.05
N ASN A 333 -6.17 10.20 21.19
CA ASN A 333 -7.62 10.39 21.08
C ASN A 333 -8.25 9.36 20.11
N LEU A 334 -7.46 8.86 19.17
CA LEU A 334 -7.88 7.87 18.17
C LEU A 334 -6.67 7.04 17.74
N ILE A 335 -6.86 5.73 17.59
CA ILE A 335 -5.88 4.84 16.97
C ILE A 335 -6.37 4.41 15.60
N VAL A 336 -5.46 4.40 14.63
CA VAL A 336 -5.74 3.96 13.25
C VAL A 336 -4.67 2.96 12.81
N GLY A 337 -5.10 1.80 12.30
CA GLY A 337 -4.26 0.82 11.63
C GLY A 337 -4.61 0.75 10.15
N PHE A 338 -3.67 1.09 9.27
CA PHE A 338 -3.88 0.97 7.83
C PHE A 338 -3.36 -0.37 7.31
N GLN A 339 -4.17 -1.07 6.51
CA GLN A 339 -3.85 -2.43 6.03
C GLN A 339 -3.46 -3.33 7.20
N ALA A 340 -4.32 -3.40 8.22
CA ALA A 340 -4.04 -4.12 9.45
C ALA A 340 -4.03 -5.65 9.18
N GLU A 341 -2.90 -6.18 8.76
CA GLU A 341 -2.67 -7.60 8.55
C GLU A 341 -2.41 -8.30 9.89
N LEU A 342 -3.44 -8.33 10.76
CA LEU A 342 -3.35 -8.82 12.13
C LEU A 342 -3.03 -10.33 12.23
N GLU A 343 -3.23 -11.07 11.14
CA GLU A 343 -2.94 -12.51 11.04
C GLU A 343 -1.43 -12.82 11.01
N PHE A 344 -0.60 -11.83 10.65
CA PHE A 344 0.84 -12.02 10.49
C PHE A 344 1.63 -11.21 11.53
N GLY A 345 2.50 -11.89 12.30
CA GLY A 345 3.39 -11.27 13.29
C GLY A 345 2.83 -11.21 14.71
N SER A 346 3.58 -10.57 15.62
CA SER A 346 3.24 -10.47 17.05
C SER A 346 2.30 -9.30 17.36
N TRP A 347 1.11 -9.31 16.74
CA TRP A 347 0.09 -8.27 16.96
C TRP A 347 -0.56 -8.34 18.34
N ASN A 348 -0.43 -9.47 19.06
CA ASN A 348 -1.06 -9.65 20.37
C ASN A 348 -0.74 -8.51 21.33
N LYS A 349 0.55 -8.18 21.47
CA LYS A 349 0.99 -7.07 22.35
C LYS A 349 0.45 -5.73 21.85
N CYS A 350 0.49 -5.49 20.54
CA CYS A 350 -0.06 -4.26 19.95
C CYS A 350 -1.58 -4.13 20.21
N ILE A 351 -2.35 -5.21 20.09
CA ILE A 351 -3.80 -5.23 20.36
C ILE A 351 -4.08 -4.91 21.83
N GLN A 352 -3.33 -5.50 22.76
CA GLN A 352 -3.41 -5.18 24.20
C GLN A 352 -3.03 -3.72 24.48
N THR A 353 -1.98 -3.22 23.83
CA THR A 353 -1.56 -1.81 23.88
C THR A 353 -2.65 -0.88 23.33
N MET A 354 -3.36 -1.26 22.27
CA MET A 354 -4.51 -0.48 21.77
C MET A 354 -5.67 -0.46 22.76
N GLN A 355 -5.95 -1.59 23.43
CA GLN A 355 -7.00 -1.68 24.45
C GLN A 355 -6.74 -0.74 25.64
N SER A 356 -5.48 -0.65 26.11
CA SER A 356 -5.12 0.17 27.27
C SER A 356 -5.25 1.69 27.03
N GLN A 357 -5.36 2.13 25.77
CA GLN A 357 -5.56 3.55 25.45
C GLN A 357 -6.98 4.03 25.77
N GLU A 358 -7.94 3.10 25.80
CA GLU A 358 -9.36 3.37 26.03
C GLU A 358 -9.96 4.40 25.07
N CYS A 359 -9.51 4.41 23.82
CA CYS A 359 -10.00 5.30 22.77
C CYS A 359 -10.53 4.50 21.58
N PRO A 360 -11.24 5.14 20.62
CA PRO A 360 -11.68 4.47 19.41
C PRO A 360 -10.52 3.90 18.60
N VAL A 361 -10.74 2.75 17.96
CA VAL A 361 -9.75 2.04 17.14
C VAL A 361 -10.32 1.75 15.77
N PHE A 362 -9.66 2.26 14.73
CA PHE A 362 -10.10 2.18 13.34
C PHE A 362 -9.10 1.35 12.55
N LEU A 363 -9.55 0.27 11.94
CA LEU A 363 -8.69 -0.62 11.17
C LEU A 363 -9.18 -0.71 9.74
N THR A 364 -8.26 -0.66 8.79
CA THR A 364 -8.61 -0.81 7.37
C THR A 364 -7.98 -2.04 6.76
N HIS A 365 -8.70 -2.65 5.82
CA HIS A 365 -8.29 -3.89 5.16
C HIS A 365 -8.49 -3.82 3.65
N ILE A 366 -7.78 -4.67 2.92
CA ILE A 366 -7.86 -4.78 1.45
C ILE A 366 -9.09 -5.58 0.98
N THR A 367 -9.53 -6.56 1.77
CA THR A 367 -10.67 -7.44 1.49
C THR A 367 -11.57 -7.58 2.72
N LEU A 368 -12.79 -8.08 2.51
CA LEU A 368 -13.71 -8.37 3.62
C LEU A 368 -13.19 -9.53 4.46
N ASP A 369 -12.65 -10.57 3.83
CA ASP A 369 -12.14 -11.75 4.53
C ASP A 369 -10.99 -11.37 5.48
N ALA A 370 -10.04 -10.55 5.02
CA ALA A 370 -8.97 -10.04 5.88
C ALA A 370 -9.50 -9.16 7.03
N ALA A 371 -10.59 -8.43 6.80
CA ALA A 371 -11.25 -7.66 7.86
C ALA A 371 -11.88 -8.59 8.92
N LEU A 372 -12.57 -9.65 8.49
CA LEU A 372 -13.18 -10.64 9.38
C LEU A 372 -12.12 -11.43 10.15
N GLY A 373 -11.03 -11.84 9.49
CA GLY A 373 -9.88 -12.46 10.14
C GLY A 373 -9.24 -11.57 11.20
N GLY A 374 -9.15 -10.26 10.93
CA GLY A 374 -8.76 -9.26 11.92
C GLY A 374 -9.67 -9.21 13.16
N VAL A 375 -11.00 -9.32 12.98
CA VAL A 375 -11.97 -9.41 14.09
C VAL A 375 -11.76 -10.68 14.90
N VAL A 376 -11.59 -11.83 14.24
CA VAL A 376 -11.29 -13.10 14.93
C VAL A 376 -10.05 -12.93 15.78
N LYS A 377 -8.97 -12.39 15.20
CA LYS A 377 -7.71 -12.18 15.91
C LYS A 377 -7.82 -11.27 17.12
N ILE A 378 -8.61 -10.18 17.04
CA ILE A 378 -8.85 -9.29 18.19
C ILE A 378 -9.57 -10.02 19.30
N ARG A 379 -10.60 -10.82 18.98
CA ARG A 379 -11.34 -11.61 19.97
C ARG A 379 -10.47 -12.69 20.61
N ASP A 380 -9.62 -13.34 19.84
CA ASP A 380 -8.68 -14.34 20.36
C ASP A 380 -7.72 -13.72 21.42
N VAL A 381 -7.41 -12.43 21.29
CA VAL A 381 -6.48 -11.73 22.19
C VAL A 381 -7.19 -11.06 23.37
N LEU A 382 -8.39 -10.52 23.17
CA LEU A 382 -9.08 -9.67 24.15
C LEU A 382 -10.37 -10.26 24.74
N GLY A 383 -10.96 -11.28 24.12
CA GLY A 383 -12.25 -11.86 24.48
C GLY A 383 -13.32 -11.73 23.41
N ASP A 384 -14.28 -12.66 23.39
CA ASP A 384 -15.38 -12.75 22.40
C ASP A 384 -16.43 -11.62 22.50
N ASP A 385 -16.43 -10.91 23.62
CA ASP A 385 -17.24 -9.74 23.92
C ASP A 385 -16.71 -8.45 23.27
N VAL A 386 -15.44 -8.42 22.84
CA VAL A 386 -14.90 -7.29 22.07
C VAL A 386 -15.38 -7.35 20.62
N ARG A 387 -16.44 -6.59 20.30
CA ARG A 387 -17.06 -6.57 18.97
C ARG A 387 -16.89 -5.23 18.25
N PRO A 388 -16.68 -5.25 16.92
CA PRO A 388 -16.65 -4.01 16.15
C PRO A 388 -18.03 -3.35 16.18
N PHE A 389 -18.05 -2.03 16.31
CA PHE A 389 -19.27 -1.24 16.17
C PHE A 389 -19.80 -1.31 14.73
N LEU A 390 -18.89 -1.28 13.74
CA LEU A 390 -19.25 -1.49 12.33
C LEU A 390 -18.10 -2.09 11.53
N ILE A 391 -18.47 -2.79 10.46
CA ILE A 391 -17.59 -3.22 9.38
C ILE A 391 -18.26 -2.76 8.08
N VAL A 392 -17.59 -1.92 7.31
CA VAL A 392 -18.17 -1.31 6.10
C VAL A 392 -17.19 -1.29 4.94
N LYS A 393 -17.73 -1.36 3.72
CA LYS A 393 -16.98 -0.98 2.53
C LYS A 393 -16.67 0.50 2.59
N ASN A 394 -15.40 0.85 2.47
CA ASN A 394 -14.96 2.21 2.60
C ASN A 394 -15.10 2.97 1.28
N LYS A 395 -15.92 4.01 1.28
CA LYS A 395 -16.10 4.90 0.11
C LYS A 395 -14.86 5.73 -0.17
N PHE A 396 -13.98 5.88 0.82
CA PHE A 396 -12.74 6.64 0.75
C PHE A 396 -11.51 5.76 0.54
N ARG A 397 -11.67 4.55 0.02
CA ARG A 397 -10.54 3.69 -0.38
C ARG A 397 -9.67 4.36 -1.45
N SER A 398 -8.41 3.99 -1.51
CA SER A 398 -7.53 4.42 -2.60
C SER A 398 -8.06 3.92 -3.96
N LEU A 399 -7.88 4.71 -5.01
CA LEU A 399 -8.17 4.31 -6.39
C LEU A 399 -6.90 3.88 -7.13
N ARG A 400 -5.73 4.04 -6.53
CA ARG A 400 -4.49 3.49 -7.06
C ARG A 400 -4.50 1.97 -6.95
N PRO A 401 -4.26 1.24 -8.05
CA PRO A 401 -4.03 -0.18 -7.98
C PRO A 401 -2.62 -0.47 -7.44
N HIS A 402 -2.55 -1.39 -6.50
CA HIS A 402 -1.30 -1.99 -6.00
C HIS A 402 -1.29 -3.47 -6.38
N ARG A 403 -0.10 -4.06 -6.56
CA ARG A 403 0.05 -5.44 -7.04
C ARG A 403 0.68 -6.34 -5.98
N ALA A 404 -0.04 -7.38 -5.61
CA ALA A 404 0.43 -8.51 -4.81
C ALA A 404 0.90 -9.65 -5.73
N VAL A 405 1.13 -10.84 -5.17
CA VAL A 405 1.64 -12.01 -5.90
C VAL A 405 0.80 -12.34 -7.14
N GLU A 406 -0.53 -12.36 -7.01
CA GLU A 406 -1.44 -12.77 -8.09
C GLU A 406 -2.57 -11.77 -8.35
N GLU A 407 -2.70 -10.76 -7.49
CA GLU A 407 -3.88 -9.92 -7.45
C GLU A 407 -3.53 -8.43 -7.45
N ILE A 408 -4.46 -7.65 -8.00
CA ILE A 408 -4.48 -6.21 -7.82
C ILE A 408 -5.43 -5.88 -6.68
N TYR A 409 -4.96 -5.03 -5.76
CA TYR A 409 -5.74 -4.56 -4.64
C TYR A 409 -5.70 -3.03 -4.55
N HIS A 410 -6.60 -2.51 -3.73
CA HIS A 410 -6.70 -1.08 -3.43
C HIS A 410 -6.67 -0.88 -1.92
N LEU A 411 -5.84 0.05 -1.47
CA LEU A 411 -5.67 0.34 -0.05
C LEU A 411 -6.98 0.85 0.56
N ASN A 412 -7.15 0.54 1.85
CA ASN A 412 -8.26 0.98 2.68
C ASN A 412 -9.65 0.60 2.12
N SER A 413 -9.80 -0.57 1.49
CA SER A 413 -11.07 -0.96 0.84
C SER A 413 -12.21 -1.25 1.83
N PHE A 414 -11.89 -1.75 3.02
CA PHE A 414 -12.81 -1.98 4.12
C PHE A 414 -12.35 -1.24 5.36
N LEU A 415 -13.31 -0.83 6.20
CA LEU A 415 -13.08 -0.13 7.45
C LEU A 415 -13.85 -0.83 8.57
N ILE A 416 -13.12 -1.16 9.64
CA ILE A 416 -13.63 -1.65 10.90
C ILE A 416 -13.50 -0.52 11.92
N VAL A 417 -14.55 -0.29 12.70
CA VAL A 417 -14.54 0.70 13.77
C VAL A 417 -14.92 0.04 15.08
N TYR A 418 -14.07 0.24 16.08
CA TYR A 418 -14.36 -0.04 17.49
C TYR A 418 -14.49 1.30 18.21
N LYS A 419 -15.57 1.51 18.98
CA LYS A 419 -15.71 2.71 19.83
C LYS A 419 -14.72 2.67 20.99
N THR A 420 -14.42 1.47 21.46
CA THR A 420 -13.36 1.11 22.40
C THR A 420 -13.10 -0.39 22.22
N LEU A 421 -11.93 -0.87 22.62
CA LEU A 421 -11.61 -2.31 22.67
C LEU A 421 -11.92 -2.93 24.04
N LYS A 422 -12.79 -2.28 24.84
CA LYS A 422 -13.30 -2.81 26.11
C LYS A 422 -14.52 -3.71 25.88
N ASN A 423 -14.71 -4.63 26.82
CA ASN A 423 -15.84 -5.54 26.90
C ASN A 423 -17.13 -4.74 27.13
N THR A 424 -18.17 -5.00 26.35
CA THR A 424 -19.45 -4.28 26.43
C THR A 424 -20.27 -4.62 27.67
N ASP A 425 -19.94 -5.71 28.38
CA ASP A 425 -20.78 -6.26 29.45
C ASP A 425 -20.59 -5.56 30.81
N ASN A 426 -19.52 -4.79 30.98
CA ASN A 426 -19.25 -4.05 32.22
C ASN A 426 -19.97 -2.69 32.33
N ALA A 427 -20.71 -2.27 31.31
CA ALA A 427 -21.42 -0.98 31.31
C ALA A 427 -22.83 -1.05 31.94
N THR A 428 -23.30 -2.24 32.33
CA THR A 428 -24.65 -2.46 32.88
C THR A 428 -24.71 -2.66 34.40
N GLU A 429 -23.59 -2.68 35.12
CA GLU A 429 -23.57 -2.92 36.57
C GLU A 429 -23.20 -1.72 37.45
N SER A 430 -23.28 -0.49 36.92
CA SER A 430 -23.18 0.71 37.76
C SER A 430 -24.12 1.81 37.28
N SER A 431 -25.40 1.63 37.61
CA SER A 431 -26.38 2.72 37.75
C SER A 431 -26.86 2.76 39.20
#